data_AF-A0A8T3X3R8-F1
#
_entry.id   AF-A0A8T3X3R8-F1
#
_cell.length_a   1.000
_cell.length_b   1.000
_cell.length_c   1.000
_cell.angle_alpha   90.00
_cell.angle_beta   90.00
_cell.angle_gamma   90.00
#
_symmetry.space_group_name_H-M   'P 1'
#
loop_
_entity.id
_entity.type
_entity.pdbx_description
1 polymer ?
#
loop_
_entity_poly.entity_id
_entity_poly.type
_entity_poly.pdbx_seq_one_letter_code
_entity_poly.pdbx_strand_id
1 'polypeptide(L)'
;MGWKDWPYWLKGGVIVLGIYLIATLSLLPFGETGGNPRFPLWLVPSLFPLFILIEILGDVQINPYIISPIFYFLIGSLIGWIVGKFKSKNVQ
;
A
#
# COMPACT_ATOMS: atom_id res chain seq x y z
N MET A 1 23.43 0.94 -9.38
CA MET A 1 22.90 -0.35 -8.88
C MET A 1 21.70 -0.72 -9.71
N GLY A 2 21.69 -1.90 -10.32
CA GLY A 2 20.56 -2.35 -11.11
C GLY A 2 19.43 -2.84 -10.19
N TRP A 3 18.20 -2.87 -10.71
CA TRP A 3 17.05 -3.46 -10.01
C TRP A 3 17.35 -4.86 -9.45
N LYS A 4 18.21 -5.64 -10.12
CA LYS A 4 18.64 -6.98 -9.69
C LYS A 4 19.34 -6.96 -8.32
N ASP A 5 20.09 -5.91 -8.03
CA ASP A 5 20.89 -5.78 -6.80
C ASP A 5 20.06 -5.28 -5.61
N TRP A 6 18.82 -4.84 -5.85
CA TRP A 6 18.00 -4.27 -4.78
C TRP A 6 17.65 -5.33 -3.73
N PRO A 7 17.65 -4.95 -2.45
CA PRO A 7 17.24 -5.84 -1.39
C PRO A 7 15.77 -6.22 -1.56
N TYR A 8 15.42 -7.45 -1.18
CA TYR A 8 14.07 -7.99 -1.42
C TYR A 8 12.95 -7.17 -0.75
N TRP A 9 13.23 -6.53 0.39
CA TRP A 9 12.26 -5.64 1.03
C TRP A 9 11.91 -4.46 0.11
N LEU A 10 12.90 -3.80 -0.48
CA LEU A 10 12.67 -2.65 -1.36
C LEU A 10 11.89 -3.07 -2.62
N LYS A 11 12.26 -4.22 -3.21
CA LYS A 11 11.54 -4.80 -4.36
C LYS A 11 10.07 -5.06 -4.02
N GLY A 12 9.82 -5.71 -2.89
CA GLY A 12 8.46 -6.01 -2.42
C GLY A 12 7.63 -4.76 -2.20
N GLY A 13 8.21 -3.73 -1.57
CA GLY A 13 7.55 -2.45 -1.34
C GLY A 13 7.15 -1.76 -2.64
N VAL A 14 8.06 -1.67 -3.61
CA VAL A 14 7.79 -1.07 -4.92
C VAL A 14 6.77 -1.86 -5.73
N ILE A 15 6.81 -3.20 -5.70
CA ILE A 15 5.83 -4.05 -6.41
C ILE A 15 4.43 -3.82 -5.85
N VAL A 16 4.24 -3.91 -4.53
CA VAL A 16 2.91 -3.77 -3.92
C VAL A 16 2.39 -2.33 -4.09
N LEU A 17 3.25 -1.33 -3.93
CA LEU A 17 2.89 0.06 -4.21
C LEU A 17 2.47 0.27 -5.67
N GLY A 18 3.20 -0.32 -6.63
CA GLY A 18 2.86 -0.25 -8.05
C GLY A 18 1.48 -0.88 -8.34
N ILE A 19 1.20 -2.05 -7.78
CA ILE A 19 -0.11 -2.72 -7.90
C ILE A 19 -1.22 -1.82 -7.33
N TYR A 20 -1.01 -1.25 -6.14
CA TYR A 20 -1.96 -0.34 -5.51
C TYR A 20 -2.25 0.89 -6.39
N LEU A 21 -1.20 1.54 -6.92
CA LEU A 21 -1.36 2.71 -7.77
C LEU A 21 -2.08 2.38 -9.08
N ILE A 22 -1.72 1.28 -9.74
CA ILE A 22 -2.39 0.84 -10.97
C ILE A 22 -3.86 0.53 -10.70
N ALA A 23 -4.18 -0.20 -9.63
CA ALA A 23 -5.55 -0.51 -9.26
C ALA A 23 -6.35 0.75 -8.94
N THR A 24 -5.75 1.72 -8.23
CA THR A 24 -6.39 3.01 -7.94
C THR A 24 -6.67 3.82 -9.22
N LEU A 25 -5.67 3.93 -10.11
CA LEU A 25 -5.81 4.65 -11.37
C LEU A 25 -6.82 4.00 -12.33
N SER A 26 -6.90 2.66 -12.34
CA SER A 26 -7.82 1.90 -13.20
C SER A 26 -9.29 2.12 -12.83
N LEU A 27 -9.55 2.57 -11.61
CA LEU A 27 -10.90 2.82 -11.08
C LEU A 27 -11.33 4.28 -11.16
N LEU A 28 -10.41 5.21 -11.45
CA LEU A 28 -10.73 6.62 -11.72
C LEU A 28 -11.85 6.81 -12.75
N PRO A 29 -11.89 6.11 -13.91
CA PRO A 29 -12.96 6.32 -14.90
C PRO A 29 -14.34 5.82 -14.44
N PHE A 30 -14.44 5.07 -13.33
CA PHE A 30 -15.70 4.56 -12.78
C PHE A 30 -16.24 5.39 -11.60
N GLY A 31 -15.61 6.54 -11.29
CA GLY A 31 -15.88 7.36 -10.11
C GLY A 31 -17.07 8.33 -10.19
N GLU A 32 -17.70 8.51 -11.36
CA GLU A 32 -18.70 9.59 -11.57
C GLU A 32 -20.15 9.12 -11.78
N THR A 33 -20.59 8.08 -11.07
CA THR A 33 -22.04 7.83 -10.92
C THR A 33 -22.48 8.09 -9.48
N GLY A 34 -22.65 9.37 -9.13
CA GLY A 34 -23.44 9.76 -7.95
C GLY A 34 -22.68 10.18 -6.68
N GLY A 35 -21.65 11.00 -6.79
CA GLY A 35 -21.16 11.84 -5.68
C GLY A 35 -20.42 11.16 -4.53
N ASN A 36 -20.26 9.83 -4.57
CA ASN A 36 -19.39 9.11 -3.64
C ASN A 36 -18.39 8.27 -4.46
N PRO A 37 -17.08 8.53 -4.34
CA PRO A 37 -16.10 7.67 -4.97
C PRO A 37 -16.23 6.29 -4.33
N ARG A 38 -16.79 5.33 -5.08
CA ARG A 38 -16.85 3.92 -4.68
C ARG A 38 -15.45 3.32 -4.85
N PHE A 39 -14.52 3.75 -4.02
CA PHE A 39 -13.28 3.00 -3.85
C PHE A 39 -13.66 1.64 -3.28
N PRO A 40 -13.24 0.54 -3.91
CA PRO A 40 -13.47 -0.76 -3.35
C PRO A 40 -12.85 -0.83 -1.95
N LEU A 41 -13.57 -1.38 -0.98
CA LEU A 41 -13.14 -1.47 0.41
C LEU A 41 -11.78 -2.17 0.61
N TRP A 42 -11.32 -2.95 -0.38
CA TRP A 42 -10.01 -3.61 -0.39
C TRP A 42 -8.83 -2.71 -0.82
N LEU A 43 -9.10 -1.57 -1.46
CA LEU A 43 -8.12 -0.52 -1.79
C LEU A 43 -7.96 0.49 -0.66
N VAL A 44 -8.93 0.54 0.24
CA VAL A 44 -8.83 1.27 1.49
C VAL A 44 -8.05 0.37 2.46
N PRO A 45 -6.93 0.82 3.05
CA PRO A 45 -6.26 0.06 4.09
C PRO A 45 -7.28 -0.36 5.16
N SER A 46 -7.28 -1.62 5.58
CA SER A 46 -8.20 -2.13 6.61
C SER A 46 -8.13 -1.38 7.95
N LEU A 47 -7.13 -0.49 8.11
CA LEU A 47 -6.96 0.44 9.21
C LEU A 47 -7.72 1.77 9.04
N PHE A 48 -8.48 1.98 7.97
CA PHE A 48 -9.27 3.20 7.76
C PHE A 48 -10.23 3.55 8.90
N PRO A 49 -10.91 2.59 9.56
CA PRO A 49 -11.68 2.87 10.76
C PRO A 49 -10.80 3.39 11.92
N LEU A 50 -9.56 2.92 12.03
CA LEU A 50 -8.59 3.39 13.02
C LEU A 50 -8.09 4.81 12.68
N PHE A 51 -7.91 5.14 11.40
CA PHE A 51 -7.53 6.49 10.98
C PHE A 51 -8.65 7.51 11.22
N ILE A 52 -9.90 7.17 10.92
CA ILE A 52 -11.06 7.99 11.29
C ILE A 52 -11.10 8.21 12.80
N LEU A 53 -10.85 7.17 13.59
CA LEU A 53 -10.82 7.28 15.05
C LEU A 53 -9.71 8.23 15.54
N ILE A 54 -8.51 8.17 14.94
CA ILE A 54 -7.40 9.07 15.27
C ILE A 54 -7.70 10.52 14.85
N GLU A 55 -8.33 10.73 13.69
CA GLU A 55 -8.72 12.05 13.21
C GLU A 55 -9.81 12.68 14.11
N ILE A 56 -10.80 11.89 14.54
CA ILE A 56 -11.85 12.31 15.49
C ILE A 56 -11.26 12.64 16.88
N LEU A 57 -10.28 11.86 17.36
CA LEU A 57 -9.74 12.00 18.71
C LEU A 57 -8.55 12.95 18.83
N GLY A 58 -7.81 13.17 17.73
CA GLY A 58 -6.48 13.78 17.77
C GLY A 58 -6.38 15.21 17.25
N ASP A 59 -7.43 15.76 16.62
CA ASP A 59 -7.37 17.04 15.89
C ASP A 59 -6.22 17.09 14.85
N VAL A 60 -5.79 15.92 14.37
CA VAL A 60 -4.78 15.77 13.32
C VAL A 60 -5.51 15.35 12.05
N GLN A 61 -5.60 16.26 11.10
CA GLN A 61 -6.07 15.95 9.75
C GLN A 61 -4.99 15.17 9.01
N ILE A 62 -5.10 13.86 8.97
CA ILE A 62 -4.16 13.03 8.22
C ILE A 62 -4.78 12.66 6.88
N ASN A 63 -4.20 13.17 5.79
CA ASN A 63 -4.71 12.89 4.46
C ASN A 63 -4.53 11.39 4.12
N PRO A 64 -5.63 10.62 3.96
CA PRO A 64 -5.56 9.18 3.73
C PRO A 64 -4.88 8.84 2.39
N TYR A 65 -4.87 9.76 1.42
CA TYR A 65 -4.18 9.59 0.14
C TYR A 65 -2.65 9.64 0.28
N ILE A 66 -2.12 10.21 1.36
CA ILE A 66 -0.68 10.21 1.66
C ILE A 66 -0.31 8.96 2.45
N ILE A 67 -1.14 8.58 3.44
CA ILE A 67 -0.86 7.42 4.30
C ILE A 67 -0.98 6.11 3.53
N SER A 68 -2.00 5.96 2.69
CA SER A 68 -2.32 4.68 2.05
C SER A 68 -1.15 4.17 1.20
N PRO A 69 -0.53 4.98 0.30
CA PRO A 69 0.67 4.56 -0.42
C PRO A 69 1.82 4.11 0.50
N ILE A 70 2.07 4.85 1.59
CA ILE A 70 3.12 4.52 2.56
C ILE A 70 2.81 3.17 3.22
N PHE A 71 1.56 2.95 3.62
CA PHE A 71 1.11 1.71 4.24
C PHE A 71 1.27 0.51 3.32
N TYR A 72 0.82 0.60 2.06
CA TYR A 72 0.99 -0.48 1.08
C TYR A 72 2.45 -0.74 0.74
N PHE A 73 3.28 0.31 0.69
CA PHE A 73 4.73 0.15 0.54
C PHE A 73 5.35 -0.60 1.73
N LEU A 74 4.94 -0.31 2.96
CA LEU A 74 5.43 -1.00 4.17
C LEU A 74 4.99 -2.47 4.19
N ILE A 75 3.74 -2.77 3.82
CA ILE A 75 3.27 -4.16 3.68
C ILE A 75 4.11 -4.90 2.63
N GLY A 76 4.28 -4.31 1.45
CA GLY A 76 5.11 -4.90 0.41
C GLY A 76 6.55 -5.09 0.86
N SER A 77 7.08 -4.15 1.64
CA SER A 77 8.44 -4.23 2.18
C SER A 77 8.59 -5.39 3.16
N LEU A 78 7.59 -5.61 4.01
CA LEU A 78 7.56 -6.73 4.95
C LEU A 78 7.46 -8.07 4.21
N ILE A 79 6.56 -8.18 3.23
CA ILE A 79 6.42 -9.38 2.39
C ILE A 79 7.75 -9.68 1.67
N GLY A 80 8.35 -8.66 1.05
CA GLY A 80 9.64 -8.77 0.37
C GLY A 80 10.76 -9.20 1.32
N TRP A 81 10.80 -8.66 2.54
CA TRP A 81 11.75 -9.07 3.57
C TRP A 81 11.59 -10.55 3.96
N ILE A 82 10.36 -11.00 4.20
CA ILE A 82 10.03 -12.40 4.52
C ILE A 82 10.47 -13.33 3.37
N VAL A 83 10.12 -13.00 2.14
CA VAL A 83 10.51 -13.76 0.94
C VAL A 83 12.04 -13.83 0.81
N GLY A 84 12.73 -12.72 1.05
CA GLY A 84 14.19 -12.68 1.05
C GLY A 84 14.81 -13.62 2.08
N LYS A 85 14.22 -13.74 3.28
CA LYS A 85 14.68 -14.67 4.32
C LYS A 85 14.51 -16.13 3.91
N PHE A 86 13.40 -16.51 3.27
CA PHE A 86 13.21 -17.88 2.80
C PHE A 86 14.16 -18.23 1.64
N LYS A 87 14.34 -17.31 0.69
CA LYS A 87 15.21 -17.55 -0.46
C LYS A 87 16.69 -17.66 -0.07
N SER A 88 17.13 -16.91 0.94
CA SER A 88 18.48 -17.03 1.47
C SER A 88 18.74 -18.35 2.20
N LYS A 89 17.70 -19.02 2.72
CA LYS A 89 17.83 -20.31 3.43
C LYS A 89 17.89 -21.51 2.49
N ASN A 90 17.30 -21.41 1.30
CA ASN A 90 17.28 -22.50 0.30
C ASN A 90 18.54 -22.56 -0.59
N VAL A 91 19.56 -21.75 -0.32
CA VAL A 91 20.82 -21.69 -1.09
C VAL A 91 22.01 -22.23 -0.27
N GLN A 92 21.75 -22.74 0.93
CA GLN A 92 22.69 -23.55 1.72
C GLN A 92 22.33 -25.02 1.58
#